data_AF-X1BGM6-F1
#
_entry.id   AF-X1BGM6-F1
#
_cell.length_a   1.000
_cell.length_b   1.000
_cell.length_c   1.000
_cell.angle_alpha   90.00
_cell.angle_beta   90.00
_cell.angle_gamma   90.00
#
_symmetry.space_group_name_H-M   'P 1'
#
loop_
_entity.id
_entity.type
_entity.pdbx_description
1 polymer ?
#
loop_
_entity_poly.entity_id
_entity_poly.type
_entity_poly.pdbx_seq_one_letter_code
_entity_poly.pdbx_strand_id
1 'polypeptide(L)' 'LENIGFGSGPLITGILISISGQNYQIVALFIGLFTMPGIFLWIFAFKWYHRDKTVIKNILKQRAEIIKANKKKNYKSK' A
#
# COMPACT_ATOMS: atom_id res chain seq x y z
N LEU A 1 0.39 -4.90 8.47
CA LEU A 1 -0.67 -5.69 7.81
C LEU A 1 -0.68 -7.14 8.27
N GLU A 2 0.48 -7.79 8.43
CA GLU A 2 0.56 -9.20 8.81
C GLU A 2 -0.12 -9.54 10.14
N ASN A 3 0.08 -8.79 11.22
CA ASN A 3 -0.58 -9.08 12.50
C ASN A 3 -2.11 -8.96 12.45
N ILE A 4 -2.64 -8.01 11.68
CA ILE A 4 -4.09 -7.86 11.49
C ILE A 4 -4.61 -9.03 10.66
N GLY A 5 -3.95 -9.36 9.55
CA GLY A 5 -4.34 -10.49 8.69
C GLY A 5 -4.26 -11.84 9.42
N PHE A 6 -3.25 -12.03 10.27
CA PHE A 6 -3.06 -13.27 11.04
C PHE A 6 -4.14 -13.47 12.10
N GLY A 7 -4.63 -12.38 12.72
CA GLY A 7 -5.74 -12.45 13.67
C GLY A 7 -7.12 -12.46 13.01
N SER A 8 -7.33 -11.63 11.98
CA SER A 8 -8.62 -11.49 11.31
C SER A 8 -8.93 -12.64 10.36
N GLY A 9 -7.93 -13.27 9.76
CA GLY A 9 -8.09 -14.37 8.80
C GLY A 9 -8.84 -15.57 9.39
N PRO A 10 -8.38 -16.15 10.51
CA PRO A 10 -9.08 -17.24 11.20
C PRO A 10 -10.47 -16.84 11.70
N LEU A 11 -10.64 -15.59 12.16
CA LEU A 11 -11.91 -15.08 12.65
C LEU A 11 -12.96 -14.98 11.53
N ILE A 12 -12.61 -14.34 10.41
CA ILE A 12 -13.47 -14.21 9.23
C ILE A 12 -13.79 -15.60 8.66
N THR A 13 -12.79 -16.48 8.59
CA THR A 13 -12.97 -17.86 8.10
C THR A 13 -13.90 -18.65 9.01
N GLY A 14 -13.76 -18.55 10.33
CA GLY A 14 -14.64 -19.21 11.30
C GLY A 14 -16.08 -18.72 11.23
N ILE A 15 -16.29 -17.41 11.05
CA ILE A 15 -17.63 -16.84 10.82
C ILE A 15 -18.25 -17.39 9.53
N LEU A 16 -17.50 -17.40 8.42
CA LEU A 16 -18.00 -17.91 7.14
C LEU A 16 -18.34 -19.40 7.20
N ILE A 17 -17.50 -20.23 7.84
CA ILE A 17 -17.74 -21.67 8.01
C ILE A 17 -18.99 -21.92 8.86
N SER A 18 -19.17 -21.14 9.94
CA SER A 18 -20.33 -21.25 10.81
C SER A 18 -21.64 -20.96 10.06
N ILE A 19 -21.67 -19.88 9.27
CA ILE A 19 -22.86 -19.48 8.50
C ILE A 19 -23.13 -20.44 7.33
N SER A 20 -22.07 -20.98 6.72
CA SER A 20 -22.18 -21.90 5.58
C SER A 20 -22.47 -23.35 5.98
N GLY A 21 -22.74 -23.62 7.27
CA GLY A 21 -23.06 -24.97 7.76
C GLY A 21 -21.89 -25.96 7.68
N GLN A 22 -20.66 -25.50 7.99
CA GLN A 22 -19.43 -26.29 7.87
C GLN A 22 -19.04 -26.67 6.42
N ASN A 23 -19.57 -25.96 5.42
CA ASN A 23 -19.19 -26.19 4.03
C ASN A 23 -17.85 -25.49 3.69
N TYR A 24 -16.74 -26.18 3.95
CA TYR A 24 -15.39 -25.64 3.75
C TYR A 24 -15.05 -25.30 2.29
N GLN A 25 -15.61 -26.04 1.32
CA GLN A 25 -15.33 -25.83 -0.11
C GLN A 25 -15.90 -24.49 -0.60
N ILE A 26 -17.13 -24.18 -0.20
CA ILE A 26 -17.78 -22.91 -0.55
C ILE A 26 -17.05 -21.73 0.08
N VAL A 27 -16.64 -21.85 1.35
CA VAL A 27 -15.90 -20.80 2.04
C VAL A 27 -14.54 -20.55 1.38
N ALA A 28 -13.81 -21.61 0.99
CA ALA A 28 -12.55 -21.48 0.26
C ALA A 28 -12.72 -20.76 -1.09
N LEU A 29 -13.81 -21.04 -1.82
CA LEU A 29 -14.13 -20.34 -3.06
C LEU A 29 -14.40 -18.85 -2.83
N PHE A 30 -15.16 -18.50 -1.79
CA PHE A 30 -15.41 -17.10 -1.45
C PHE A 30 -14.11 -16.37 -1.06
N ILE A 31 -13.30 -16.94 -0.17
CA ILE A 31 -12.04 -16.33 0.25
C ILE A 31 -11.09 -16.17 -0.96
N GLY A 32 -11.01 -17.18 -1.82
CA GLY A 32 -10.24 -17.13 -3.06
C GLY A 32 -10.70 -16.00 -3.99
N LEU A 33 -12.01 -15.84 -4.19
CA LEU A 33 -12.58 -14.78 -5.02
C LEU A 33 -12.27 -13.38 -4.47
N PHE A 34 -12.38 -13.18 -3.15
CA PHE A 34 -12.06 -11.91 -2.50
C PHE A 34 -10.56 -11.57 -2.49
N THR A 35 -9.69 -12.58 -2.65
CA THR A 35 -8.24 -12.36 -2.73
C THR A 35 -7.82 -11.79 -4.09
N MET A 36 -8.54 -12.14 -5.17
CA MET A 36 -8.21 -11.72 -6.53
C MET A 36 -8.14 -10.19 -6.71
N PRO A 37 -9.14 -9.39 -6.28
CA PRO A 37 -9.06 -7.92 -6.33
C PRO A 37 -7.82 -7.34 -5.64
N GLY A 38 -7.41 -7.94 -4.51
CA GLY A 38 -6.21 -7.54 -3.78
C GLY A 38 -4.93 -7.74 -4.59
N ILE A 39 -4.84 -8.85 -5.32
CA ILE A 39 -3.71 -9.13 -6.22
C ILE A 39 -3.66 -8.11 -7.36
N PHE A 40 -4.79 -7.79 -7.97
CA PHE A 40 -4.84 -6.76 -9.03
C PHE A 40 -4.37 -5.40 -8.50
N LEU A 41 -4.88 -4.97 -7.34
CA LEU A 41 -4.46 -3.73 -6.70
C LEU A 41 -2.95 -3.73 -6.42
N TRP A 42 -2.39 -4.86 -6.00
CA TRP A 42 -0.97 -4.99 -5.72
C TRP A 42 -0.12 -4.82 -6.99
N ILE A 43 -0.53 -5.42 -8.11
CA ILE A 43 0.13 -5.25 -9.41
C ILE A 43 0.09 -3.79 -9.87
N PHE A 44 -1.07 -3.12 -9.75
CA PHE A 44 -1.18 -1.71 -10.08
C PHE A 44 -0.32 -0.82 -9.17
N ALA A 45 -0.26 -1.13 -7.87
CA ALA A 45 0.58 -0.41 -6.93
C ALA A 45 2.07 -0.49 -7.30
N PHE A 46 2.57 -1.64 -7.73
CA PHE A 46 3.95 -1.74 -8.22
C PHE A 46 4.23 -0.84 -9.42
N LYS A 47 3.28 -0.77 -10.36
CA LYS A 47 3.41 0.09 -11.54
C LYS A 47 3.43 1.57 -11.17
N TRP A 48 2.58 2.00 -10.23
CA TRP A 48 2.53 3.39 -9.78
C TRP A 48 3.71 3.78 -8.89
N TYR A 49 4.20 2.86 -8.07
CA TYR A 49 5.30 3.13 -7.15
C TYR A 49 6.56 3.67 -7.85
N HIS A 50 6.91 3.13 -9.02
CA HIS A 50 8.09 3.60 -9.77
C HIS A 50 7.93 5.05 -10.24
N ARG A 51 6.74 5.40 -10.73
CA ARG A 51 6.40 6.76 -11.17
C ARG A 51 6.43 7.72 -9.98
N ASP A 52 5.79 7.34 -8.88
CA ASP A 52 5.65 8.18 -7.69
C ASP A 52 6.99 8.46 -7.03
N LYS A 53 7.88 7.46 -6.96
CA LYS A 53 9.25 7.64 -6.47
C LYS A 53 10.00 8.71 -7.26
N THR A 54 9.85 8.73 -8.59
CA THR A 54 10.53 9.69 -9.46
C THR A 54 9.97 11.10 -9.27
N VAL A 55 8.65 11.22 -9.16
CA VAL A 55 7.97 12.49 -8.89
C VAL A 55 8.41 13.07 -7.54
N ILE A 56 8.36 12.25 -6.47
CA ILE A 56 8.78 12.67 -5.13
C ILE A 56 10.25 13.09 -5.11
N LYS A 57 11.13 12.34 -5.77
CA LYS A 57 12.56 12.69 -5.89
C LYS A 57 12.77 14.05 -6.55
N ASN A 58 12.04 14.33 -7.63
CA ASN A 58 12.13 15.61 -8.33
C ASN A 58 11.64 16.78 -7.47
N ILE A 59 10.52 16.60 -6.75
CA ILE A 59 10.01 17.61 -5.82
C ILE A 59 11.04 17.90 -4.72
N LEU A 60 11.60 16.87 -4.10
CA LEU A 60 12.63 17.02 -3.06
C LEU A 60 13.88 17.72 -3.60
N LYS A 61 14.33 17.39 -4.81
CA LYS A 61 15.48 18.03 -5.46
C LYS A 61 15.21 19.53 -5.70
N GLN A 62 14.06 19.87 -6.26
CA GLN A 62 13.67 21.27 -6.48
C GLN A 62 13.62 22.05 -5.16
N ARG A 63 13.05 21.47 -4.10
CA ARG A 63 12.99 22.10 -2.77
C ARG A 63 14.39 22.30 -2.17
N ALA A 64 15.28 21.32 -2.31
CA ALA A 64 16.66 21.43 -1.83
C ALA A 64 17.45 22.53 -2.56
N GLU A 65 17.26 22.67 -3.87
CA GLU A 65 17.89 23.72 -4.67
C GLU A 65 17.42 25.13 -4.25
N ILE A 66 16.12 25.31 -3.99
CA ILE A 66 15.56 26.57 -3.48
C ILE A 66 16.18 26.93 -2.12
N ILE A 67 16.27 25.97 -1.20
CA ILE A 67 16.88 26.20 0.13
C ILE A 67 18.36 26.60 -0.02
N LYS A 68 19.11 25.91 -0.89
CA LYS A 68 20.52 26.22 -1.13
C LYS A 68 20.70 27.61 -1.74
N ALA A 69 19.85 28.00 -2.68
CA ALA A 69 19.85 29.33 -3.28
C ALA A 69 19.55 30.43 -2.24
N ASN A 70 18.55 30.21 -1.39
CA ASN A 70 18.20 31.14 -0.31
C ASN A 70 19.29 31.28 0.75
N LYS A 71 20.00 30.18 1.07
CA LYS A 71 21.15 30.21 1.99
C LYS A 71 22.32 31.01 1.38
N LYS A 72 22.60 30.83 0.08
CA LYS A 72 23.66 31.57 -0.63
C LYS A 72 23.35 33.07 -0.76
N LYS A 73 22.08 33.44 -0.95
CA LYS A 73 21.63 34.84 -1.01
C LYS A 73 21.79 35.56 0.34
N ASN A 74 21.44 34.90 1.44
CA ASN A 74 21.64 35.46 2.79
C ASN A 74 23.12 35.64 3.15
N TYR A 75 24.01 34.76 2.69
CA TYR A 75 25.45 34.89 2.94
C TYR A 75 26.10 36.05 2.17
N LYS A 76 25.59 36.40 0.98
CA LYS A 76 26.10 37.54 0.18
C LYS A 76 25.55 38.90 0.62
N SER A 77 24.58 38.94 1.53
CA SER A 77 23.94 40.17 2.02
C SER A 77 24.50 40.64 3.37
N LYS A 78 25.55 39.98 3.87
CA LYS A 78 26.23 40.28 5.13
C LYS A 78 27.70 40.55 4.82
#